data_AF-A0A3D3R6T3-F1
#
_entry.id   AF-A0A3D3R6T3-F1
#
_cell.length_a   1.000
_cell.length_b   1.000
_cell.length_c   1.000
_cell.angle_alpha   90.00
_cell.angle_beta   90.00
_cell.angle_gamma   90.00
#
_symmetry.space_group_name_H-M   'P 1'
#
loop_
_entity.id
_entity.type
_entity.pdbx_description
1 polymer ?
#
loop_
_entity_poly.entity_id
_entity_poly.type
_entity_poly.pdbx_seq_one_letter_code
_entity_poly.pdbx_strand_id
1 'polypeptide(L)' 'LNFKMPGNLAAQIKWKDAPIQLEFVVEPQRLVIRQDGQELGSAPFSADDIKRLQTATLTWGNGIFGKLNGTLQNSMRKPI' A
#
# COMPACT_ATOMS: atom_id res chain seq x y z
N LEU A 1 15.46 -12.91 0.38
CA LEU A 1 14.22 -12.14 0.66
C LEU A 1 13.17 -12.49 -0.40
N ASN A 2 12.00 -12.98 0.02
CA ASN A 2 10.92 -13.39 -0.89
C ASN A 2 10.03 -12.19 -1.28
N PHE A 3 10.55 -11.30 -2.11
CA PHE A 3 9.81 -10.13 -2.64
C PHE A 3 8.78 -10.47 -3.73
N LYS A 4 8.54 -11.77 -4.01
CA LYS A 4 7.67 -12.24 -5.11
C LYS A 4 6.51 -13.14 -4.64
N MET A 5 6.16 -13.10 -3.35
CA MET A 5 4.99 -13.85 -2.89
C MET A 5 3.69 -13.16 -3.34
N PRO A 6 2.72 -13.91 -3.90
CA PRO A 6 1.39 -13.37 -4.19
C PRO A 6 0.78 -12.72 -2.94
N GLY A 7 0.29 -11.49 -3.08
CA GLY A 7 -0.27 -10.71 -1.97
C GLY A 7 0.76 -10.00 -1.07
N ASN A 8 2.04 -9.94 -1.46
CA ASN A 8 3.04 -9.07 -0.85
C ASN A 8 3.41 -7.93 -1.82
N LEU A 9 3.28 -6.69 -1.36
CA LEU A 9 3.80 -5.51 -2.05
C LEU A 9 4.83 -4.84 -1.14
N ALA A 10 6.08 -4.81 -1.61
CA ALA A 10 7.17 -4.09 -0.98
C ALA A 10 7.85 -3.20 -2.03
N ALA A 11 8.23 -1.99 -1.63
CA ALA A 11 8.92 -1.04 -2.48
C ALA A 11 10.04 -0.34 -1.71
N GLN A 12 11.09 0.07 -2.43
CA GLN A 12 12.16 0.86 -1.86
C GLN A 12 11.75 2.34 -1.83
N ILE A 13 11.82 2.96 -0.66
CA ILE A 13 11.62 4.40 -0.50
C ILE A 13 12.78 5.13 -1.20
N LYS A 14 12.45 6.17 -1.97
CA LYS A 14 13.45 7.07 -2.52
C LYS A 14 13.75 8.15 -1.48
N TRP A 15 14.96 8.12 -0.91
CA TRP A 15 15.35 9.13 0.07
C TRP A 15 15.34 10.54 -0.55
N LYS A 16 14.87 11.52 0.22
CA LYS A 16 15.00 12.94 -0.10
C LYS A 16 15.13 13.73 1.20
N ASP A 17 15.82 14.87 1.14
CA ASP A 17 16.00 15.77 2.28
C ASP A 17 14.78 16.70 2.47
N ALA A 18 13.59 16.10 2.49
CA ALA A 18 12.30 16.77 2.67
C ALA A 18 11.23 15.76 3.15
N PRO A 19 10.12 16.21 3.75
CA PRO A 19 9.03 15.32 4.16
C PRO A 19 8.53 14.44 3.01
N ILE A 20 8.44 13.13 3.26
CA ILE A 20 7.97 12.12 2.31
C ILE A 20 6.51 11.80 2.61
N GLN A 21 5.65 11.87 1.60
CA GLN A 21 4.30 11.32 1.69
C GLN A 21 4.27 9.93 1.07
N LEU A 22 3.86 8.92 1.84
CA LEU A 22 3.59 7.57 1.33
C LEU A 22 2.09 7.37 1.16
N GLU A 23 1.69 6.84 0.01
CA GLU A 23 0.31 6.52 -0.31
C GLU A 23 0.20 5.02 -0.60
N PHE A 24 -0.72 4.35 0.10
CA PHE A 24 -1.03 2.93 -0.11
C PHE A 24 -2.42 2.85 -0.73
N VAL A 25 -2.47 2.48 -2.01
CA VAL A 25 -3.69 2.60 -2.82
C VAL A 25 -4.17 1.23 -3.25
N VAL A 26 -5.46 0.99 -3.06
CA VAL A 26 -6.16 -0.19 -3.60
C VAL A 26 -6.91 0.26 -4.85
N GLU A 27 -6.47 -0.23 -6.01
CA GLU A 27 -7.11 0.02 -7.30
C GLU A 27 -7.80 -1.27 -7.78
N PRO A 28 -8.71 -1.19 -8.77
CA PRO A 28 -9.21 -2.40 -9.41
C PRO A 28 -8.05 -3.27 -9.89
N GLN A 29 -8.01 -4.53 -9.42
CA GLN A 29 -7.03 -5.55 -9.82
C GLN A 29 -5.59 -5.35 -9.32
N ARG A 30 -5.27 -4.28 -8.57
CA ARG A 30 -3.89 -4.06 -8.09
C ARG A 30 -3.79 -3.22 -6.81
N LEU A 31 -2.70 -3.45 -6.08
CA LEU A 31 -2.22 -2.58 -4.99
C LEU A 31 -1.06 -1.73 -5.52
N VAL A 32 -0.96 -0.49 -5.04
CA VAL A 32 0.08 0.45 -5.45
C VAL A 32 0.65 1.13 -4.20
N ILE A 33 1.99 1.25 -4.14
CA ILE A 33 2.67 2.15 -3.22
C ILE A 33 3.14 3.35 -4.04
N ARG A 34 2.76 4.55 -3.62
CA ARG A 34 3.31 5.80 -4.16
C ARG A 34 4.10 6.55 -3.09
N GLN A 35 5.07 7.31 -3.57
CA GLN A 35 5.78 8.31 -2.80
C GLN A 35 5.60 9.65 -3.50
N ASP A 36 5.02 10.62 -2.79
CA ASP A 36 4.78 11.97 -3.30
C ASP A 36 4.04 11.96 -4.65
N GLY A 37 3.00 11.11 -4.77
CA GLY A 37 2.26 10.87 -6.00
C GLY A 37 2.96 9.99 -7.07
N GLN A 38 4.25 9.67 -6.92
CA GLN A 38 4.97 8.81 -7.87
C GLN A 38 4.87 7.32 -7.48
N GLU A 39 4.46 6.45 -8.40
CA GLU A 39 4.44 4.99 -8.19
C GLU A 39 5.86 4.45 -7.91
N LEU A 40 6.01 3.76 -6.77
CA LEU A 40 7.24 3.05 -6.37
C LEU A 40 7.16 1.55 -6.69
N GLY A 41 5.95 1.00 -6.70
CA GLY A 41 5.72 -0.41 -7.02
C GLY A 41 4.24 -0.78 -6.96
N SER A 42 3.92 -1.90 -7.60
CA SER A 42 2.57 -2.46 -7.61
C SER A 42 2.58 -3.98 -7.54
N ALA A 43 1.47 -4.55 -7.06
CA ALA A 43 1.25 -5.98 -7.01
C ALA A 43 -0.18 -6.31 -7.47
N PRO A 44 -0.42 -7.45 -8.13
CA PRO A 44 -1.76 -7.90 -8.46
C PRO A 44 -2.61 -8.08 -7.20
N PHE A 45 -3.89 -7.69 -7.27
CA PHE A 45 -4.85 -7.84 -6.18
C PHE A 45 -6.25 -8.07 -6.73
N SER A 46 -6.76 -9.28 -6.56
CA SER A 46 -8.01 -9.73 -7.17
C SER A 46 -9.21 -9.64 -6.21
N ALA A 47 -10.42 -9.83 -6.75
CA ALA A 47 -11.63 -9.93 -5.92
C ALA A 47 -11.58 -11.16 -4.98
N ASP A 48 -10.90 -12.23 -5.37
CA ASP A 48 -10.73 -13.41 -4.51
C ASP A 48 -9.78 -13.12 -3.35
N ASP A 49 -8.83 -12.20 -3.51
CA ASP A 49 -8.00 -11.72 -2.41
C ASP A 49 -8.82 -10.97 -1.34
N ILE A 50 -9.93 -10.31 -1.71
CA ILE A 50 -10.80 -9.63 -0.74
C ILE A 50 -11.40 -10.63 0.24
N LYS A 51 -11.91 -11.77 -0.25
CA LYS A 51 -12.46 -12.84 0.60
C LYS A 51 -11.39 -13.39 1.56
N ARG A 52 -10.17 -13.56 1.08
CA ARG A 52 -9.02 -14.01 1.90
C ARG A 52 -8.66 -12.97 2.97
N LEU A 53 -8.68 -11.68 2.64
CA LEU A 53 -8.39 -10.61 3.60
C LEU A 53 -9.43 -10.49 4.72
N GLN A 54 -10.70 -10.76 4.43
CA GLN A 54 -11.77 -10.73 5.46
C GLN A 54 -11.54 -11.73 6.60
N THR A 55 -10.79 -12.81 6.34
CA THR A 55 -10.47 -13.85 7.33
C THR A 55 -9.00 -13.79 7.78
N ALA A 56 -8.24 -12.79 7.32
CA ALA A 56 -6.82 -12.67 7.64
C ALA A 56 -6.60 -12.22 9.10
N THR A 57 -5.53 -12.73 9.70
CA THR A 57 -5.06 -12.23 10.99
C THR A 57 -4.22 -10.98 10.76
N LEU A 58 -4.63 -9.87 11.36
CA LEU A 58 -3.90 -8.61 11.30
C LEU A 58 -2.92 -8.52 12.46
N THR A 59 -1.64 -8.37 12.14
CA THR A 59 -0.58 -8.13 13.13
C THR A 59 0.09 -6.80 12.84
N TRP A 60 0.09 -5.90 13.83
CA TRP A 60 0.78 -4.61 13.74
C TRP A 60 2.17 -4.71 14.35
N GLY A 61 3.17 -4.14 13.66
CA GLY A 61 4.53 -4.03 14.14
C GLY A 61 4.95 -2.57 14.36
N ASN A 62 6.03 -2.37 15.11
CA ASN A 62 6.68 -1.08 15.24
C ASN A 62 7.84 -1.01 14.24
N GLY A 63 7.70 -0.17 13.20
CA GLY A 63 8.74 0.07 12.21
C GLY A 63 9.61 1.28 12.56
N ILE A 64 10.61 1.56 11.71
CA ILE A 64 11.49 2.74 11.84
C ILE A 64 10.73 4.08 11.81
N PHE A 65 9.54 4.07 11.21
CA PHE A 65 8.65 5.24 11.13
C PHE A 65 7.67 5.33 12.32
N GLY A 66 7.76 4.42 13.29
CA GLY A 66 6.83 4.35 14.42
C GLY A 66 5.44 3.87 14.01
N LYS A 67 4.42 4.33 14.76
CA LYS A 67 3.01 4.02 14.47
C LYS A 67 2.58 4.72 13.17
N LEU A 68 1.77 4.03 12.37
CA LEU A 68 1.19 4.63 11.17
C LEU A 68 0.32 5.83 11.53
N ASN A 69 0.83 7.04 11.26
CA ASN A 69 0.12 8.31 11.43
C ASN A 69 -0.49 8.77 10.11
N GLY A 70 -1.36 7.94 9.53
CA GLY A 70 -1.99 8.16 8.24
C GLY A 70 -3.49 8.42 8.35
N THR A 71 -4.10 8.82 7.23
CA THR A 71 -5.57 8.92 7.10
C THR A 71 -6.05 7.93 6.07
N LEU A 72 -7.18 7.27 6.34
CA LEU A 72 -7.87 6.46 5.34
C LEU A 72 -8.78 7.35 4.52
N GLN A 73 -8.60 7.35 3.20
CA GLN A 73 -9.44 8.11 2.28
C GLN A 73 -10.19 7.13 1.38
N ASN A 74 -11.52 7.22 1.36
CA ASN A 74 -12.30 6.48 0.38
C ASN A 74 -12.27 7.25 -0.95
N SER A 75 -11.60 6.71 -1.96
CA SER A 75 -11.54 7.31 -3.29
C SER A 75 -12.84 7.04 -4.06
N MET A 76 -13.98 7.53 -3.58
CA MET A 76 -15.10 7.83 -4.47
C MET A 76 -14.79 9.14 -5.19
N ARG A 77 -13.75 9.16 -6.05
CA ARG A 77 -13.57 10.27 -6.99
C ARG A 77 -14.69 10.15 -8.04
N LYS A 78 -15.69 11.03 -7.96
CA LYS A 78 -16.62 11.28 -9.08
C LYS A 78 -15.79 11.64 -10.31
N PRO A 79 -16.05 11.03 -11.48
CA PRO A 79 -15.53 11.59 -12.73
C PRO A 79 -16.16 12.97 -12.93
N ILE A 80 -15.33 13.93 -13.34
CA ILE A 80 -15.73 15.26 -13.82
C ILE A 80 -16.33 15.09 -15.21
#